data_AF-A0A969CD40-F1
#
_entry.id   AF-A0A969CD40-F1
#
_cell.length_a   1.000
_cell.length_b   1.000
_cell.length_c   1.000
_cell.angle_alpha   90.00
_cell.angle_beta   90.00
_cell.angle_gamma   90.00
#
_symmetry.space_group_name_H-M   'P 1'
#
loop_
_entity.id
_entity.type
_entity.pdbx_description
1 polymer ?
#
loop_
_entity_poly.entity_id
_entity_poly.type
_entity_poly.pdbx_seq_one_letter_code
_entity_poly.pdbx_strand_id
1 'polypeptide(L)'
;MRIQKEWQIFSIFLGLFALLTRSTAGHNEASRLATVQSLVDFHTFIIDNSQFVWTVDKYFYQGHFYSDKPPILSIYASFFTPC
;
A
#
# COMPACT_ATOMS: atom_id res chain seq x y z
N MET A 1 42.81 -8.26 1.61
CA MET A 1 42.01 -8.28 2.88
C MET A 1 40.90 -7.22 2.93
N ARG A 2 41.08 -6.01 2.36
CA ARG A 2 40.04 -4.95 2.30
C ARG A 2 38.80 -5.35 1.49
N ILE A 3 39.00 -5.89 0.27
CA ILE A 3 37.92 -6.34 -0.62
C ILE A 3 37.02 -7.41 0.03
N GLN A 4 37.60 -8.37 0.77
CA GLN A 4 36.81 -9.42 1.44
C GLN A 4 35.88 -8.86 2.52
N LYS A 5 36.34 -7.87 3.30
CA LYS A 5 35.51 -7.21 4.32
C LYS A 5 34.35 -6.43 3.70
N GLU A 6 34.59 -5.75 2.58
CA GLU A 6 33.55 -5.00 1.86
C GLU A 6 32.44 -5.93 1.35
N TRP A 7 32.81 -7.07 0.77
CA TRP A 7 31.84 -8.09 0.34
C TRP A 7 31.10 -8.73 1.51
N GLN A 8 31.76 -9.00 2.63
CA GLN A 8 31.11 -9.49 3.84
C GLN A 8 30.08 -8.49 4.37
N ILE A 9 30.44 -7.20 4.44
CA ILE A 9 29.52 -6.13 4.85
C ILE A 9 28.33 -6.04 3.89
N PHE A 10 28.58 -6.07 2.58
CA PHE A 10 27.53 -6.03 1.57
C PHE A 10 26.58 -7.23 1.70
N SER A 11 27.08 -8.45 1.82
CA SER A 11 26.24 -9.65 1.95
C SER A 11 25.44 -9.66 3.23
N ILE A 12 26.03 -9.23 4.36
CA ILE A 12 25.30 -9.07 5.63
C ILE A 12 24.21 -8.02 5.48
N PHE A 13 24.52 -6.87 4.90
CA PHE A 13 23.54 -5.81 4.68
C PHE A 13 22.40 -6.25 3.77
N LEU A 14 22.71 -6.93 2.67
CA LEU A 14 21.71 -7.47 1.74
C LEU A 14 20.82 -8.51 2.43
N GLY A 15 21.40 -9.41 3.23
CA GLY A 15 20.65 -10.39 4.01
C GLY A 15 19.74 -9.72 5.06
N LEU A 16 20.24 -8.74 5.80
CA LEU A 16 19.46 -7.96 6.74
C LEU A 16 18.34 -7.18 6.04
N PHE A 17 18.63 -6.55 4.91
CA PHE A 17 17.64 -5.82 4.11
C PHE A 17 16.51 -6.75 3.65
N ALA A 18 16.84 -7.94 3.14
CA ALA A 18 15.86 -8.92 2.73
C ALA A 18 15.00 -9.42 3.90
N LEU A 19 15.59 -9.62 5.07
CA LEU A 19 14.87 -10.07 6.27
C LEU A 19 14.01 -8.98 6.92
N LEU A 20 14.41 -7.72 6.81
CA LEU A 20 13.74 -6.59 7.46
C LEU A 20 12.74 -5.87 6.55
N THR A 21 12.73 -6.17 5.25
CA THR A 21 11.74 -5.61 4.32
C THR A 21 10.35 -6.16 4.66
N ARG A 22 9.40 -5.26 4.95
CA ARG A 22 8.00 -5.64 5.16
C ARG A 22 7.39 -6.13 3.85
N SER A 23 6.74 -7.29 3.90
CA SER A 23 5.93 -7.83 2.81
C SER A 23 4.47 -7.35 2.81
N THR A 24 4.08 -6.59 3.84
CA THR A 24 2.70 -6.12 4.02
C THR A 24 2.56 -4.64 3.66
N ALA A 25 1.42 -4.30 3.07
CA ALA A 25 1.05 -2.91 2.81
C ALA A 25 1.07 -2.09 4.11
N GLY A 26 1.64 -0.89 4.08
CA GLY A 26 1.47 0.10 5.15
C GLY A 26 0.11 0.79 5.04
N HIS A 27 -0.19 1.68 5.99
CA HIS A 27 -1.45 2.44 5.98
C HIS A 27 -1.61 3.29 4.71
N ASN A 28 -0.50 3.84 4.20
CA ASN A 28 -0.48 4.65 2.98
C ASN A 28 -0.88 3.84 1.75
N GLU A 29 -0.26 2.68 1.58
CA GLU A 29 -0.54 1.75 0.48
C GLU A 29 -1.95 1.19 0.61
N ALA A 30 -2.33 0.73 1.80
CA ALA A 30 -3.66 0.23 2.09
C ALA A 30 -4.75 1.27 1.79
N SER A 31 -4.54 2.54 2.13
CA SER A 31 -5.50 3.61 1.82
C SER A 31 -5.70 3.81 0.32
N ARG A 32 -4.62 3.76 -0.47
CA ARG A 32 -4.72 3.83 -1.93
C ARG A 32 -5.41 2.59 -2.51
N LEU A 33 -5.04 1.40 -2.02
CA LEU A 33 -5.61 0.12 -2.43
C LEU A 33 -7.09 -0.01 -2.03
N ALA A 34 -7.49 0.59 -0.90
CA ALA A 34 -8.88 0.64 -0.47
C ALA A 34 -9.75 1.36 -1.51
N THR A 35 -9.26 2.51 -1.99
CA THR A 35 -9.91 3.26 -3.07
C THR A 35 -9.89 2.48 -4.39
N VAL A 36 -8.76 1.84 -4.74
CA VAL A 36 -8.69 1.01 -5.97
C VAL A 36 -9.75 -0.08 -5.93
N GLN A 37 -9.77 -0.88 -4.87
CA GLN A 37 -10.73 -1.97 -4.74
C GLN A 37 -12.17 -1.44 -4.76
N SER A 38 -12.45 -0.33 -4.08
CA SER A 38 -13.81 0.21 -4.02
C SER A 38 -14.29 0.75 -5.36
N LEU A 39 -13.38 1.27 -6.19
CA LEU A 39 -13.69 1.68 -7.56
C LEU A 39 -13.92 0.49 -8.50
N VAL A 40 -13.11 -0.57 -8.36
CA VAL A 40 -13.19 -1.77 -9.21
C VAL A 40 -14.40 -2.63 -8.84
N ASP A 41 -14.54 -2.98 -7.57
CA ASP A 41 -15.53 -3.98 -7.10
C ASP A 41 -16.90 -3.34 -6.82
N PHE A 42 -16.92 -2.09 -6.32
CA PHE A 42 -18.13 -1.45 -5.78
C PHE A 42 -18.51 -0.16 -6.50
N HIS A 43 -17.70 0.28 -7.48
CA HIS A 43 -17.89 1.51 -8.26
C HIS A 43 -18.15 2.76 -7.40
N THR A 44 -17.45 2.88 -6.27
CA THR A 44 -17.59 3.99 -5.32
C THR A 44 -16.24 4.39 -4.70
N PHE A 45 -16.15 5.62 -4.19
CA PHE A 45 -15.02 6.07 -3.37
C PHE A 45 -15.17 5.71 -1.88
N ILE A 46 -16.31 5.17 -1.47
CA ILE A 46 -16.55 4.70 -0.10
C ILE A 46 -15.74 3.43 0.11
N ILE A 47 -14.89 3.42 1.15
CA ILE A 47 -13.97 2.31 1.42
C ILE A 47 -14.49 1.30 2.45
N ASP A 48 -15.73 1.46 2.93
CA ASP A 48 -16.30 0.67 4.04
C ASP A 48 -16.24 -0.84 3.79
N ASN A 49 -16.46 -1.27 2.54
CA ASN A 49 -16.49 -2.67 2.13
C ASN A 49 -15.12 -3.20 1.63
N SER A 50 -14.08 -2.37 1.61
CA SER A 50 -12.76 -2.80 1.14
C SER A 50 -12.04 -3.64 2.20
N GLN A 51 -11.29 -4.65 1.74
CA GLN A 51 -10.38 -5.42 2.61
C GLN A 51 -9.28 -4.55 3.24
N PHE A 52 -9.05 -3.35 2.71
CA PHE A 52 -8.05 -2.39 3.18
C PHE A 52 -8.63 -1.29 4.08
N VAL A 53 -9.90 -1.40 4.49
CA VAL A 53 -10.58 -0.42 5.38
C VAL A 53 -9.87 -0.24 6.73
N TRP A 54 -9.04 -1.19 7.14
CA TRP A 54 -8.23 -1.12 8.37
C TRP A 54 -7.19 0.02 8.37
N THR A 55 -6.94 0.66 7.22
CA THR A 55 -6.04 1.81 7.17
C THR A 55 -6.44 2.90 8.17
N VAL A 56 -5.42 3.54 8.76
CA VAL A 56 -5.59 4.71 9.62
C VAL A 56 -5.77 5.98 8.78
N ASP A 57 -5.27 5.95 7.54
CA ASP A 57 -5.26 7.09 6.63
C ASP A 57 -6.60 7.20 5.89
N LYS A 58 -7.63 7.59 6.63
CA LYS A 58 -9.00 7.73 6.17
C LYS A 58 -9.71 8.83 6.95
N TYR A 59 -10.72 9.44 6.34
CA TYR A 59 -11.60 10.38 7.01
C TYR A 59 -13.05 9.91 6.92
N PHE A 60 -13.85 10.30 7.91
CA PHE A 60 -15.27 9.95 7.99
C PHE A 60 -16.12 11.14 7.55
N TYR A 61 -16.99 10.94 6.58
CA TYR A 61 -17.88 11.96 6.04
C TYR A 61 -19.23 11.35 5.68
N GLN A 62 -20.33 12.00 6.08
CA GLN A 62 -21.70 11.57 5.78
C GLN A 62 -22.00 10.07 6.07
N GLY A 63 -21.44 9.51 7.14
CA GLY A 63 -21.73 8.12 7.52
C GLY A 63 -20.77 7.09 6.93
N HIS A 64 -19.79 7.50 6.12
CA HIS A 64 -18.91 6.61 5.37
C HIS A 64 -17.43 6.97 5.55
N PHE A 65 -16.55 5.99 5.41
CA PHE A 65 -15.10 6.22 5.34
C PHE A 65 -14.63 6.43 3.90
N TYR A 66 -13.66 7.32 3.77
CA TYR A 66 -12.98 7.66 2.51
C TYR A 66 -11.47 7.72 2.75
N SER A 67 -10.68 7.41 1.72
CA SER A 67 -9.24 7.63 1.74
C SER A 67 -8.91 9.13 1.80
N ASP A 68 -7.93 9.52 2.62
CA ASP A 68 -7.37 10.87 2.66
C ASP A 68 -6.28 11.12 1.59
N LYS A 69 -5.90 10.08 0.85
CA LYS A 69 -4.87 10.16 -0.19
C LYS A 69 -5.46 10.73 -1.47
N PRO A 70 -4.69 11.56 -2.22
CA PRO A 70 -5.13 12.02 -3.53
C PRO A 70 -5.48 10.84 -4.44
N PRO A 71 -6.69 10.81 -5.05
CA PRO A 71 -7.20 9.63 -5.72
C PRO A 71 -6.59 9.38 -7.10
N ILE A 72 -5.71 10.26 -7.59
CA ILE A 72 -5.12 10.16 -8.94
C ILE A 72 -4.46 8.79 -9.17
N LEU A 73 -3.66 8.32 -8.22
CA LEU A 73 -2.98 7.02 -8.34
C LEU A 73 -3.98 5.85 -8.24
N SER A 74 -4.97 5.96 -7.36
CA SER A 74 -5.98 4.91 -7.19
C SER A 74 -6.90 4.81 -8.41
N ILE A 75 -7.30 5.94 -8.99
CA ILE A 75 -8.07 5.99 -10.23
C ILE A 75 -7.25 5.37 -11.37
N TYR A 76 -6.00 5.80 -11.54
CA TYR A 76 -5.11 5.23 -12.55
C TYR A 76 -5.01 3.71 -12.41
N ALA A 77 -4.70 3.22 -11.20
CA ALA A 77 -4.59 1.78 -10.95
C ALA A 77 -5.91 1.02 -11.18
N SER A 78 -7.07 1.62 -10.84
CA SER A 78 -8.38 0.98 -11.05
C SER A 78 -8.67 0.64 -12.52
N PHE A 79 -8.13 1.40 -13.47
CA PHE A 79 -8.28 1.10 -14.90
C PHE A 79 -7.48 -0.12 -15.37
N PHE A 80 -6.40 -0.47 -14.68
CA PHE A 80 -5.52 -1.59 -15.04
C PHE A 80 -5.70 -2.81 -14.15
N THR A 81 -6.56 -2.72 -13.13
CA THR A 81 -6.85 -3.82 -12.23
C THR A 81 -8.13 -4.50 -12.71
N PRO A 82 -8.07 -5.73 -13.25
CA PRO A 82 -9.27 -6.46 -13.67
C PRO A 82 -10.10 -6.86 -12.45
N CYS A 83 -11.42 -6.91 -12.64
CA CYS A 83 -12.40 -7.41 -11.68
C CYS A 83 -12.39 -8.94 -11.57
#